data_AF-X0X0F7-F1
#
_entry.id   AF-X0X0F7-F1
#
_cell.length_a   1.000
_cell.length_b   1.000
_cell.length_c   1.000
_cell.angle_alpha   90.00
_cell.angle_beta   90.00
_cell.angle_gamma   90.00
#
_symmetry.space_group_name_H-M   'P 1'
#
loop_
_entity.id
_entity.type
_entity.pdbx_description
1 polymer ?
#
loop_
_entity_poly.entity_id
_entity_poly.type
_entity_poly.pdbx_seq_one_letter_code
_entity_poly.pdbx_strand_id
1 'polypeptide(L)'
;KNILGEWGGRPRVNLPPAELVDVITDLGAVIGPAHAFTPFRAIFRQNKYATLEQCYQDAVKKVKFLELGLSANTDLADKLDSLKNISFLSNSDAHSESPRSLGREFNKIKMEDPSFDELVLALERKNQRKIELNVGLNPKLGKYYNMFCNKCRRRVMFGKSEKTGNTLFNEYTISEEFIKIVSENPLNARKEYINNVSKGKIVCPACKEKINKNIKIKLGVSERIDVISTSDEPIHPNHRPPYINAV
;
A
#
# COMPACT_ATOMS: atom_id res chain seq x y z
N LYS A 1 -12.26 0.84 22.41
CA LYS A 1 -12.54 -0.02 23.57
C LYS A 1 -13.45 -1.14 23.08
N ASN A 2 -13.24 -2.38 23.54
CA ASN A 2 -14.15 -3.49 23.24
C ASN A 2 -15.48 -3.32 24.02
N ILE A 3 -16.37 -4.31 23.92
CA ILE A 3 -17.66 -4.33 24.63
C ILE A 3 -17.54 -4.30 26.17
N LEU A 4 -16.34 -4.53 26.72
CA LEU A 4 -16.05 -4.48 28.16
C LEU A 4 -15.34 -3.18 28.58
N GLY A 5 -15.18 -2.20 27.68
CA GLY A 5 -14.45 -0.97 28.00
C GLY A 5 -12.92 -1.11 28.02
N GLU A 6 -12.41 -2.32 27.74
CA GLU A 6 -10.98 -2.67 27.71
C GLU A 6 -10.39 -2.52 26.29
N TRP A 7 -9.10 -2.79 26.14
CA TRP A 7 -8.40 -2.73 24.86
C TRP A 7 -9.03 -3.70 23.84
N GLY A 8 -9.19 -3.25 22.58
CA GLY A 8 -9.83 -4.05 21.52
C GLY A 8 -9.01 -5.26 21.08
N GLY A 9 -9.58 -6.16 20.25
CA GLY A 9 -8.90 -7.36 19.72
C GLY A 9 -7.62 -7.12 18.91
N ARG A 10 -7.27 -5.85 18.64
CA ARG A 10 -5.94 -5.41 18.20
C ARG A 10 -5.35 -4.46 19.26
N PRO A 11 -4.42 -4.92 20.11
CA PRO A 11 -3.84 -4.09 21.17
C PRO A 11 -3.01 -2.94 20.57
N ARG A 12 -2.84 -1.87 21.34
CA ARG A 12 -1.92 -0.78 21.01
C ARG A 12 -0.65 -0.96 21.82
N VAL A 13 0.46 -1.16 21.12
CA VAL A 13 1.77 -1.29 21.73
C VAL A 13 2.51 0.02 21.56
N ASN A 14 2.98 0.61 22.66
CA ASN A 14 3.72 1.87 22.65
C ASN A 14 5.23 1.63 22.61
N LEU A 15 5.68 0.89 21.58
CA LEU A 15 7.09 0.59 21.33
C LEU A 15 7.49 1.08 19.94
N PRO A 16 8.75 1.47 19.73
CA PRO A 16 9.33 1.61 18.40
C PRO A 16 9.19 0.32 17.58
N PRO A 17 9.04 0.40 16.24
CA PRO A 17 8.86 -0.80 15.42
C PRO A 17 10.02 -1.81 15.49
N ALA A 18 11.26 -1.33 15.58
CA ALA A 18 12.45 -2.20 15.70
C ALA A 18 12.43 -3.00 17.02
N GLU A 19 12.19 -2.34 18.14
CA GLU A 19 12.09 -2.98 19.46
C GLU A 19 10.94 -4.00 19.51
N LEU A 20 9.81 -3.68 18.87
CA LEU A 20 8.69 -4.62 18.76
C LEU A 20 9.07 -5.89 17.97
N VAL A 21 9.88 -5.77 16.92
CA VAL A 21 10.39 -6.92 16.18
C VAL A 21 11.28 -7.78 17.08
N ASP A 22 12.19 -7.16 17.84
CA ASP A 22 13.09 -7.88 18.74
C ASP A 22 12.30 -8.65 19.81
N VAL A 23 11.38 -8.00 20.52
CA VAL A 23 10.54 -8.65 21.54
C VAL A 23 9.75 -9.83 20.97
N ILE A 24 9.10 -9.67 19.82
CA ILE A 24 8.29 -10.74 19.23
C ILE A 24 9.15 -11.92 18.80
N THR A 25 10.33 -11.65 18.24
CA THR A 25 11.21 -12.69 17.71
C THR A 25 11.99 -13.43 18.80
N ASP A 26 12.34 -12.75 19.89
CA ASP A 26 12.95 -13.38 21.08
C ASP A 26 11.98 -14.36 21.77
N LEU A 27 10.67 -14.17 21.60
CA LEU A 27 9.62 -15.10 22.04
C LEU A 27 9.34 -16.24 21.05
N GLY A 28 10.09 -16.33 19.95
CA GLY A 28 9.92 -17.37 18.92
C GLY A 28 8.76 -17.13 17.93
N ALA A 29 8.12 -15.96 17.97
CA ALA A 29 7.05 -15.60 17.05
C ALA A 29 7.58 -14.91 15.78
N VAL A 30 6.74 -14.87 14.74
CA VAL A 30 7.08 -14.30 13.43
C VAL A 30 6.34 -12.99 13.21
N ILE A 31 7.03 -12.01 12.59
CA ILE A 31 6.50 -10.67 12.37
C ILE A 31 6.75 -10.16 10.94
N GLY A 32 5.81 -9.34 10.47
CA GLY A 32 5.82 -8.63 9.21
C GLY A 32 4.87 -7.42 9.25
N PRO A 33 5.09 -6.36 8.44
CA PRO A 33 4.12 -5.29 8.32
C PRO A 33 2.82 -5.80 7.68
N ALA A 34 1.70 -5.56 8.35
CA ALA A 34 0.36 -5.80 7.81
C ALA A 34 0.00 -4.74 6.76
N HIS A 35 -0.78 -5.16 5.73
CA HIS A 35 -1.40 -4.32 4.71
C HIS A 35 -0.56 -3.08 4.31
N ALA A 36 0.68 -3.33 3.86
CA ALA A 36 1.80 -2.40 3.92
C ALA A 36 1.65 -1.12 3.09
N PHE A 37 0.76 -1.14 2.09
CA PHE A 37 0.56 -0.05 1.14
C PHE A 37 -0.74 0.73 1.36
N THR A 38 -1.58 0.33 2.32
CA THR A 38 -2.83 1.06 2.57
C THR A 38 -2.54 2.49 3.03
N PRO A 39 -3.35 3.51 2.64
CA PRO A 39 -3.06 4.90 3.00
C PRO A 39 -3.14 5.23 4.51
N PHE A 40 -3.59 4.27 5.33
CA PHE A 40 -3.87 4.45 6.75
C PHE A 40 -3.25 3.32 7.55
N ARG A 41 -2.51 3.65 8.62
CA ARG A 41 -1.92 2.66 9.54
C ARG A 41 -0.98 1.62 8.91
N ALA A 42 -0.48 1.89 7.70
CA ALA A 42 0.55 1.07 7.06
C ALA A 42 1.94 1.71 7.13
N ILE A 43 2.96 0.90 6.86
CA ILE A 43 4.37 1.29 6.85
C ILE A 43 4.70 2.30 5.75
N PHE A 44 4.24 2.05 4.51
CA PHE A 44 4.60 2.85 3.34
C PHE A 44 3.65 4.01 3.06
N ARG A 45 2.67 4.28 3.93
CA ARG A 45 1.75 5.40 3.74
C ARG A 45 2.50 6.73 3.64
N GLN A 46 1.87 7.71 2.98
CA GLN A 46 2.43 9.07 2.86
C GLN A 46 2.85 9.63 4.23
N ASN A 47 4.05 10.24 4.28
CA ASN A 47 4.67 10.82 5.48
C ASN A 47 5.05 9.79 6.58
N LYS A 48 5.30 8.53 6.20
CA LYS A 48 5.94 7.53 7.07
C LYS A 48 7.26 7.05 6.47
N TYR A 49 7.43 5.76 6.22
CA TYR A 49 8.70 5.19 5.80
C TYR A 49 8.71 4.98 4.27
N ALA A 50 9.89 5.04 3.67
CA ALA A 50 10.12 4.70 2.27
C ALA A 50 10.66 3.27 2.10
N THR A 51 11.37 2.74 3.09
CA THR A 51 11.94 1.38 3.08
C THR A 51 11.68 0.64 4.40
N LEU A 52 11.89 -0.68 4.41
CA LEU A 52 11.80 -1.48 5.64
C LEU A 52 12.89 -1.10 6.64
N GLU A 53 14.11 -0.82 6.17
CA GLU A 53 15.27 -0.44 6.97
C GLU A 53 15.02 0.86 7.72
N GLN A 54 14.35 1.85 7.11
CA GLN A 54 13.97 3.08 7.81
C GLN A 54 13.00 2.84 8.96
N CYS A 55 12.15 1.81 8.88
CA CYS A 55 11.17 1.47 9.90
C CYS A 55 11.75 0.59 11.01
N TYR A 56 12.45 -0.48 10.61
CA TYR A 56 12.88 -1.56 11.49
C TYR A 56 14.37 -1.54 11.81
N GLN A 57 15.16 -0.65 11.19
CA GLN A 57 16.60 -0.54 11.41
C GLN A 57 17.28 -1.92 11.23
N ASP A 58 18.23 -2.29 12.08
CA ASP A 58 18.90 -3.59 12.02
C ASP A 58 17.95 -4.78 12.25
N ALA A 59 16.83 -4.58 12.95
CA ALA A 59 15.83 -5.61 13.19
C ALA A 59 15.09 -6.03 11.91
N VAL A 60 15.25 -5.31 10.78
CA VAL A 60 14.72 -5.70 9.47
C VAL A 60 15.10 -7.13 9.08
N LYS A 61 16.28 -7.60 9.50
CA LYS A 61 16.78 -8.97 9.24
C LYS A 61 15.92 -10.06 9.87
N LYS A 62 15.13 -9.71 10.89
CA LYS A 62 14.22 -10.62 11.59
C LYS A 62 12.78 -10.56 11.05
N VAL A 63 12.45 -9.59 10.19
CA VAL A 63 11.13 -9.48 9.54
C VAL A 63 11.04 -10.53 8.43
N LYS A 64 10.11 -11.48 8.55
CA LYS A 64 10.07 -12.66 7.66
C LYS A 64 9.15 -12.51 6.46
N PHE A 65 8.15 -11.65 6.57
CA PHE A 65 7.14 -11.45 5.53
C PHE A 65 6.68 -10.00 5.47
N LEU A 66 6.04 -9.63 4.37
CA LEU A 66 5.26 -8.41 4.24
C LEU A 66 3.88 -8.78 3.70
N GLU A 67 2.83 -8.22 4.28
CA GLU A 67 1.48 -8.37 3.74
C GLU A 67 1.18 -7.21 2.78
N LEU A 68 0.83 -7.53 1.53
CA LEU A 68 0.50 -6.57 0.49
C LEU A 68 -0.74 -5.75 0.89
N GLY A 69 -1.81 -6.47 1.24
CA GLY A 69 -3.13 -5.95 1.55
C GLY A 69 -3.88 -5.43 0.32
N LEU A 70 -5.18 -5.14 0.53
CA LEU A 70 -6.18 -4.85 -0.51
C LEU A 70 -5.89 -3.73 -1.51
N SER A 71 -4.83 -2.96 -1.30
CA SER A 71 -4.51 -1.78 -2.12
C SER A 71 -3.29 -1.97 -3.02
N ALA A 72 -2.57 -3.09 -2.91
CA ALA A 72 -1.39 -3.36 -3.71
C ALA A 72 -1.32 -4.83 -4.14
N ASN A 73 -0.60 -5.07 -5.23
CA ASN A 73 -0.24 -6.40 -5.69
C ASN A 73 1.29 -6.52 -5.77
N THR A 74 1.79 -7.67 -6.22
CA THR A 74 3.23 -7.93 -6.37
C THR A 74 3.91 -6.92 -7.31
N ASP A 75 3.31 -6.55 -8.44
CA ASP A 75 3.90 -5.60 -9.39
C ASP A 75 4.12 -4.21 -8.78
N LEU A 76 3.22 -3.77 -7.92
CA LEU A 76 3.37 -2.51 -7.20
C LEU A 76 4.47 -2.60 -6.14
N ALA A 77 4.55 -3.72 -5.41
CA ALA A 77 5.52 -3.92 -4.35
C ALA A 77 6.95 -4.11 -4.88
N ASP A 78 7.14 -4.86 -5.97
CA ASP A 78 8.45 -5.18 -6.55
C ASP A 78 9.09 -4.00 -7.31
N LYS A 79 8.51 -2.80 -7.25
CA LYS A 79 9.20 -1.54 -7.60
C LYS A 79 10.13 -1.05 -6.49
N LEU A 80 10.07 -1.63 -5.29
CA LEU A 80 10.89 -1.26 -4.14
C LEU A 80 11.97 -2.34 -3.91
N ASP A 81 13.24 -2.00 -4.14
CA ASP A 81 14.37 -2.93 -3.97
C ASP A 81 14.47 -3.46 -2.52
N SER A 82 14.08 -2.65 -1.52
CA SER A 82 14.02 -3.08 -0.11
C SER A 82 13.10 -4.29 0.14
N LEU A 83 12.21 -4.63 -0.80
CA LEU A 83 11.28 -5.75 -0.69
C LEU A 83 11.72 -6.99 -1.47
N LYS A 84 12.85 -6.96 -2.17
CA LYS A 84 13.28 -8.08 -3.02
C LYS A 84 13.45 -9.39 -2.24
N ASN A 85 13.98 -9.33 -1.02
CA ASN A 85 14.32 -10.53 -0.25
C ASN A 85 13.19 -11.01 0.68
N ILE A 86 12.07 -10.28 0.78
CA ILE A 86 10.99 -10.60 1.71
C ILE A 86 9.87 -11.41 1.03
N SER A 87 9.30 -12.37 1.74
CA SER A 87 8.13 -13.11 1.25
C SER A 87 6.86 -12.25 1.33
N PHE A 88 6.03 -12.31 0.29
CA PHE A 88 4.76 -11.57 0.26
C PHE A 88 3.59 -12.45 0.67
N LEU A 89 2.76 -11.91 1.56
CA LEU A 89 1.45 -12.46 1.90
C LEU A 89 0.34 -11.58 1.35
N SER A 90 -0.75 -12.20 0.96
CA SER A 90 -2.01 -11.59 0.57
C SER A 90 -3.09 -12.18 1.46
N ASN A 91 -3.54 -11.41 2.45
CA ASN A 91 -4.47 -11.87 3.47
C ASN A 91 -5.69 -10.95 3.53
N SER A 92 -6.85 -11.52 3.81
CA SER A 92 -8.11 -10.80 3.69
C SER A 92 -8.28 -9.59 4.60
N ASP A 93 -7.73 -9.56 5.83
CA ASP A 93 -8.16 -8.62 6.89
C ASP A 93 -9.70 -8.66 7.08
N ALA A 94 -10.25 -9.87 7.19
CA ALA A 94 -11.68 -10.12 7.26
C ALA A 94 -12.28 -9.62 8.58
N HIS A 95 -13.40 -8.90 8.46
CA HIS A 95 -14.19 -8.40 9.59
C HIS A 95 -15.62 -8.98 9.60
N SER A 96 -15.85 -9.97 8.75
CA SER A 96 -17.05 -10.80 8.70
C SER A 96 -16.68 -12.16 8.12
N GLU A 97 -17.42 -13.18 8.52
CA GLU A 97 -17.35 -14.58 8.10
C GLU A 97 -17.82 -14.81 6.65
N SER A 98 -18.49 -13.83 6.03
CA SER A 98 -18.93 -13.92 4.64
C SER A 98 -17.75 -14.24 3.70
N PRO A 99 -17.91 -15.16 2.72
CA PRO A 99 -16.89 -15.46 1.71
C PRO A 99 -16.46 -14.27 0.85
N ARG A 100 -17.22 -13.17 0.84
CA ARG A 100 -16.80 -11.91 0.19
C ARG A 100 -15.76 -11.14 1.02
N SER A 101 -15.62 -11.47 2.28
CA SER A 101 -14.66 -10.89 3.22
C SER A 101 -13.58 -11.91 3.59
N LEU A 102 -13.96 -13.05 4.16
CA LEU A 102 -13.04 -14.12 4.51
C LEU A 102 -12.43 -14.73 3.25
N GLY A 103 -11.10 -14.72 3.15
CA GLY A 103 -10.38 -15.28 2.01
C GLY A 103 -10.48 -14.45 0.72
N ARG A 104 -10.94 -13.18 0.77
CA ARG A 104 -10.88 -12.29 -0.41
C ARG A 104 -9.46 -12.03 -0.93
N GLU A 105 -8.48 -12.22 -0.05
CA GLU A 105 -7.07 -12.43 -0.40
C GLU A 105 -6.57 -13.64 0.39
N PHE A 106 -5.77 -14.49 -0.27
CA PHE A 106 -5.20 -15.69 0.31
C PHE A 106 -3.91 -16.11 -0.41
N ASN A 107 -3.25 -17.13 0.14
CA ASN A 107 -1.98 -17.65 -0.37
C ASN A 107 -2.14 -19.15 -0.64
N LYS A 108 -1.55 -19.65 -1.73
CA LYS A 108 -1.28 -21.08 -1.88
C LYS A 108 0.14 -21.33 -1.40
N ILE A 109 0.29 -22.17 -0.37
CA ILE A 109 1.58 -22.43 0.26
C ILE A 109 1.91 -23.91 0.10
N LYS A 110 3.11 -24.21 -0.39
CA LYS A 110 3.67 -25.56 -0.44
C LYS A 110 4.34 -25.88 0.89
N MET A 111 3.81 -26.89 1.57
CA MET A 111 4.25 -27.44 2.86
C MET A 111 4.10 -28.96 2.83
N GLU A 112 4.86 -29.66 3.68
CA GLU A 112 4.67 -31.09 3.91
C GLU A 112 3.40 -31.35 4.72
N ASP A 113 3.19 -30.60 5.80
CA ASP A 113 2.02 -30.69 6.68
C ASP A 113 1.52 -29.29 7.08
N PRO A 114 0.23 -29.12 7.41
CA PRO A 114 -0.34 -27.83 7.81
C PRO A 114 0.02 -27.45 9.26
N SER A 115 1.31 -27.17 9.50
CA SER A 115 1.86 -26.75 10.79
C SER A 115 2.42 -25.34 10.74
N PHE A 116 2.58 -24.72 11.93
CA PHE A 116 3.22 -23.41 12.02
C PHE A 116 4.69 -23.46 11.59
N ASP A 117 5.43 -24.50 11.96
CA ASP A 117 6.83 -24.65 11.59
C ASP A 117 7.01 -24.73 10.07
N GLU A 118 6.13 -25.47 9.39
CA GLU A 118 6.10 -25.53 7.93
C GLU A 118 5.77 -24.17 7.28
N LEU A 119 4.88 -23.38 7.90
CA LEU A 119 4.63 -22.01 7.47
C LEU A 119 5.89 -21.15 7.60
N VAL A 120 6.62 -21.24 8.71
CA VAL A 120 7.89 -20.50 8.88
C VAL A 120 8.90 -20.90 7.82
N LEU A 121 9.07 -22.21 7.56
CA LEU A 121 9.94 -22.71 6.49
C LEU A 121 9.52 -22.18 5.11
N ALA A 122 8.21 -22.07 4.84
CA ALA A 122 7.70 -21.52 3.59
C ALA A 122 7.96 -20.02 3.44
N LEU A 123 7.80 -19.25 4.52
CA LEU A 123 8.12 -17.81 4.55
C LEU A 123 9.61 -17.58 4.32
N GLU A 124 10.47 -18.44 4.85
CA GLU A 124 11.92 -18.38 4.68
C GLU A 124 12.42 -19.05 3.38
N ARG A 125 11.52 -19.70 2.62
CA ARG A 125 11.82 -20.41 1.38
C ARG A 125 12.86 -21.53 1.56
N LYS A 126 12.78 -22.26 2.67
CA LYS A 126 13.70 -23.35 3.02
C LYS A 126 13.13 -24.72 2.67
N ASN A 127 14.01 -25.71 2.45
CA ASN A 127 13.63 -27.11 2.26
C ASN A 127 12.51 -27.32 1.22
N GLN A 128 12.54 -26.53 0.14
CA GLN A 128 11.54 -26.50 -0.94
C GLN A 128 10.14 -26.01 -0.55
N ARG A 129 9.91 -25.61 0.71
CA ARG A 129 8.68 -24.92 1.15
C ARG A 129 8.70 -23.51 0.59
N LYS A 130 7.54 -23.05 0.13
CA LYS A 130 7.41 -21.71 -0.44
C LYS A 130 5.94 -21.33 -0.58
N ILE A 131 5.72 -20.04 -0.71
CA ILE A 131 4.48 -19.51 -1.26
C ILE A 131 4.52 -19.76 -2.77
N GLU A 132 3.52 -20.44 -3.31
CA GLU A 132 3.42 -20.75 -4.75
C GLU A 132 2.61 -19.71 -5.51
N LEU A 133 1.67 -19.05 -4.83
CA LEU A 133 0.73 -18.12 -5.43
C LEU A 133 0.18 -17.18 -4.37
N ASN A 134 0.09 -15.90 -4.71
CA ASN A 134 -0.72 -14.92 -3.99
C ASN A 134 -1.99 -14.63 -4.81
N VAL A 135 -3.14 -14.54 -4.15
CA VAL A 135 -4.40 -14.14 -4.77
C VAL A 135 -4.97 -13.00 -3.96
N GLY A 136 -5.41 -11.95 -4.64
CA GLY A 136 -6.09 -10.84 -3.99
C GLY A 136 -6.71 -9.88 -4.99
N LEU A 137 -7.29 -8.79 -4.49
CA LEU A 137 -8.07 -7.89 -5.33
C LEU A 137 -7.19 -7.13 -6.32
N ASN A 138 -7.77 -6.75 -7.47
CA ASN A 138 -7.08 -5.84 -8.38
C ASN A 138 -6.93 -4.45 -7.74
N PRO A 139 -5.70 -3.98 -7.47
CA PRO A 139 -5.48 -2.72 -6.75
C PRO A 139 -6.04 -1.49 -7.48
N LYS A 140 -6.17 -1.54 -8.81
CA LYS A 140 -6.72 -0.44 -9.62
C LYS A 140 -8.19 -0.15 -9.31
N LEU A 141 -8.93 -1.14 -8.79
CA LEU A 141 -10.32 -0.97 -8.35
C LEU A 141 -10.41 -0.35 -6.94
N GLY A 142 -9.28 -0.24 -6.25
CA GLY A 142 -9.19 0.31 -4.92
C GLY A 142 -9.60 1.78 -4.84
N LYS A 143 -10.38 2.11 -3.81
CA LYS A 143 -10.88 3.47 -3.54
C LYS A 143 -9.80 4.56 -3.51
N TYR A 144 -8.58 4.19 -3.09
CA TYR A 144 -7.46 5.10 -2.91
C TYR A 144 -6.27 4.76 -3.81
N TYR A 145 -6.51 4.07 -4.93
CA TYR A 145 -5.46 3.76 -5.89
C TYR A 145 -4.80 5.03 -6.44
N ASN A 146 -5.62 5.98 -6.88
CA ASN A 146 -5.21 7.30 -7.35
C ASN A 146 -5.22 8.35 -6.21
N MET A 147 -4.49 9.44 -6.41
CA MET A 147 -4.55 10.66 -5.59
C MET A 147 -5.98 11.09 -5.28
N PHE A 148 -6.23 11.53 -4.05
CA PHE A 148 -7.58 11.83 -3.59
C PHE A 148 -7.64 12.93 -2.55
N CYS A 149 -8.82 13.54 -2.40
CA CYS A 149 -9.11 14.45 -1.29
C CYS A 149 -9.66 13.66 -0.08
N ASN A 150 -9.05 13.84 1.10
CA ASN A 150 -9.51 13.13 2.30
C ASN A 150 -10.89 13.59 2.82
N LYS A 151 -11.36 14.78 2.42
CA LYS A 151 -12.66 15.34 2.81
C LYS A 151 -13.77 14.96 1.84
N CYS A 152 -13.64 15.32 0.56
CA CYS A 152 -14.69 15.10 -0.43
C CYS A 152 -14.55 13.78 -1.20
N ARG A 153 -13.50 13.00 -0.95
CA ARG A 153 -13.23 11.67 -1.52
C ARG A 153 -13.06 11.61 -3.05
N ARG A 154 -13.15 12.74 -3.75
CA ARG A 154 -12.86 12.81 -5.19
C ARG A 154 -11.43 12.39 -5.48
N ARG A 155 -11.29 11.64 -6.56
CA ARG A 155 -10.01 11.14 -7.10
C ARG A 155 -9.49 12.09 -8.16
N VAL A 156 -8.18 12.24 -8.26
CA VAL A 156 -7.53 13.10 -9.26
C VAL A 156 -7.23 12.29 -10.50
N MET A 157 -7.63 12.80 -11.66
CA MET A 157 -7.35 12.23 -12.97
C MET A 157 -6.68 13.27 -13.85
N PHE A 158 -5.99 12.82 -14.90
CA PHE A 158 -5.34 13.70 -15.87
C PHE A 158 -5.93 13.45 -17.25
N GLY A 159 -6.15 14.51 -18.01
CA GLY A 159 -6.65 14.43 -19.39
C GLY A 159 -5.95 15.41 -20.31
N LYS A 160 -5.98 15.12 -21.62
CA LYS A 160 -5.40 15.99 -22.64
C LYS A 160 -6.29 17.23 -22.86
N SER A 161 -5.66 18.40 -22.97
CA SER A 161 -6.28 19.65 -23.43
C SER A 161 -5.71 20.01 -24.80
N GLU A 162 -6.53 20.65 -25.64
CA GLU A 162 -6.11 21.24 -26.93
C GLU A 162 -5.73 22.72 -26.80
N LYS A 163 -5.87 23.30 -25.59
CA LYS A 163 -5.58 24.72 -25.35
C LYS A 163 -4.13 24.93 -24.92
N THR A 164 -3.47 25.87 -25.59
CA THR A 164 -2.13 26.40 -25.30
C THR A 164 -2.16 27.36 -24.10
N GLY A 165 -2.26 26.79 -22.90
CA GLY A 165 -2.26 27.52 -21.63
C GLY A 165 -1.12 27.09 -20.71
N ASN A 166 -0.23 28.02 -20.36
CA ASN A 166 1.02 27.74 -19.61
C ASN A 166 0.84 27.71 -18.08
N THR A 167 -0.39 27.71 -17.55
CA THR A 167 -0.63 27.69 -16.10
C THR A 167 -0.88 26.27 -15.60
N LEU A 168 0.17 25.65 -15.06
CA LEU A 168 0.12 24.34 -14.44
C LEU A 168 -0.98 24.26 -13.35
N PHE A 169 -1.85 23.27 -13.48
CA PHE A 169 -2.90 22.86 -12.52
C PHE A 169 -4.11 23.78 -12.36
N ASN A 170 -4.19 24.91 -13.07
CA ASN A 170 -5.34 25.82 -12.98
C ASN A 170 -6.53 25.38 -13.83
N GLU A 171 -6.31 24.55 -14.85
CA GLU A 171 -7.37 23.99 -15.67
C GLU A 171 -7.83 22.62 -15.14
N TYR A 172 -9.08 22.56 -14.67
CA TYR A 172 -9.66 21.32 -14.20
C TYR A 172 -11.19 21.29 -14.36
N THR A 173 -11.76 20.08 -14.38
CA THR A 173 -13.19 19.85 -14.22
C THR A 173 -13.48 19.04 -12.96
N ILE A 174 -14.61 19.32 -12.32
CA ILE A 174 -15.05 18.63 -11.11
C ILE A 174 -16.34 17.88 -11.42
N SER A 175 -16.33 16.56 -11.22
CA SER A 175 -17.54 15.72 -11.25
C SER A 175 -17.89 15.28 -9.82
N GLU A 176 -18.85 14.36 -9.69
CA GLU A 176 -19.17 13.75 -8.40
C GLU A 176 -17.97 12.99 -7.82
N GLU A 177 -17.28 12.22 -8.68
CA GLU A 177 -16.22 11.31 -8.26
C GLU A 177 -14.80 11.80 -8.53
N PHE A 178 -14.63 12.76 -9.45
CA PHE A 178 -13.32 13.11 -9.99
C PHE A 178 -13.03 14.61 -9.98
N ILE A 179 -11.74 14.91 -9.86
CA ILE A 179 -11.13 16.19 -10.22
C ILE A 179 -10.21 15.86 -11.40
N LYS A 180 -10.58 16.29 -12.61
CA LYS A 180 -9.80 16.02 -13.82
C LYS A 180 -8.95 17.24 -14.12
N ILE A 181 -7.65 17.14 -13.88
CA ILE A 181 -6.67 18.15 -14.30
C ILE A 181 -6.45 17.98 -15.80
N VAL A 182 -6.52 19.06 -16.57
CA VAL A 182 -6.28 19.01 -18.02
C VAL A 182 -4.99 19.74 -18.38
N SER A 183 -4.24 19.19 -19.34
CA SER A 183 -2.96 19.71 -19.80
C SER A 183 -2.63 19.19 -21.19
N GLU A 184 -1.84 19.91 -21.97
CA GLU A 184 -1.32 19.45 -23.27
C GLU A 184 -0.47 18.18 -23.13
N ASN A 185 0.27 18.07 -22.01
CA ASN A 185 1.09 16.90 -21.67
C ASN A 185 0.64 16.31 -20.32
N PRO A 186 -0.39 15.43 -20.31
CA PRO A 186 -0.94 14.82 -19.10
C PRO A 186 0.09 14.01 -18.30
N LEU A 187 1.07 13.39 -18.96
CA LEU A 187 2.10 12.60 -18.29
C LEU A 187 3.04 13.49 -17.49
N ASN A 188 3.52 14.58 -18.08
CA ASN A 188 4.35 15.56 -17.38
C ASN A 188 3.57 16.24 -16.26
N ALA A 189 2.34 16.67 -16.54
CA ALA A 189 1.45 17.26 -15.55
C ALA A 189 1.22 16.32 -14.35
N ARG A 190 1.02 15.01 -14.60
CA ARG A 190 0.90 14.02 -13.52
C ARG A 190 2.16 13.95 -12.66
N LYS A 191 3.35 13.85 -13.28
CA LYS A 191 4.64 13.79 -12.55
C LYS A 191 4.83 15.02 -11.66
N GLU A 192 4.62 16.21 -12.21
CA GLU A 192 4.75 17.45 -11.43
C GLU A 192 3.69 17.57 -10.32
N TYR A 193 2.46 17.14 -10.59
CA TYR A 193 1.39 17.16 -9.59
C TYR A 193 1.71 16.21 -8.42
N ILE A 194 2.21 15.00 -8.69
CA ILE A 194 2.65 14.04 -7.67
C ILE A 194 3.73 14.67 -6.76
N ASN A 195 4.74 15.32 -7.36
CA ASN A 195 5.79 16.01 -6.62
C ASN A 195 5.25 17.15 -5.72
N ASN A 196 4.22 17.87 -6.18
CA ASN A 196 3.59 18.91 -5.37
C ASN A 196 2.67 18.34 -4.28
N VAL A 197 1.97 17.23 -4.55
CA VAL A 197 1.13 16.53 -3.55
C VAL A 197 1.99 15.88 -2.47
N SER A 198 3.14 15.28 -2.82
CA SER A 198 4.07 14.67 -1.87
C SER A 198 4.60 15.71 -0.86
N LYS A 199 4.82 16.94 -1.34
CA LYS A 199 5.22 18.12 -0.54
C LYS A 199 4.05 18.84 0.16
N GLY A 200 2.82 18.35 0.02
CA GLY A 200 1.63 18.95 0.64
C GLY A 200 1.25 20.32 0.08
N LYS A 201 1.66 20.66 -1.14
CA LYS A 201 1.42 21.97 -1.75
C LYS A 201 0.03 22.07 -2.38
N ILE A 202 -0.48 20.98 -2.94
CA ILE A 202 -1.76 20.96 -3.66
C ILE A 202 -2.96 21.02 -2.71
N VAL A 203 -3.85 21.98 -2.98
CA VAL A 203 -5.17 22.11 -2.35
C VAL A 203 -6.22 21.52 -3.29
N CYS A 204 -7.24 20.87 -2.72
CA CYS A 204 -8.37 20.32 -3.45
C CYS A 204 -9.25 21.47 -3.99
N PRO A 205 -9.34 21.66 -5.32
CA PRO A 205 -10.16 22.73 -5.89
C PRO A 205 -11.64 22.57 -5.54
N ALA A 206 -12.18 21.35 -5.58
CA ALA A 206 -13.58 21.09 -5.24
C ALA A 206 -13.95 21.49 -3.79
N CYS A 207 -13.05 21.28 -2.83
CA CYS A 207 -13.28 21.74 -1.45
C CYS A 207 -13.09 23.25 -1.30
N LYS A 208 -12.20 23.84 -2.10
CA LYS A 208 -12.01 25.29 -2.10
C LYS A 208 -13.24 26.00 -2.65
N GLU A 209 -13.81 25.54 -3.75
CA GLU A 209 -15.01 26.12 -4.35
C GLU A 209 -16.26 25.86 -3.50
N LYS A 210 -16.49 24.60 -3.09
CA LYS A 210 -17.76 24.22 -2.45
C LYS A 210 -17.90 24.72 -1.00
N ILE A 211 -16.80 24.72 -0.24
CA ILE A 211 -16.84 24.98 1.21
C ILE A 211 -15.74 25.95 1.69
N ASN A 212 -15.00 26.59 0.77
CA ASN A 212 -13.90 27.52 1.06
C ASN A 212 -12.86 26.97 2.06
N LYS A 213 -12.54 25.66 1.99
CA LYS A 213 -11.52 25.04 2.85
C LYS A 213 -10.30 24.59 2.06
N ASN A 214 -9.12 24.86 2.61
CA ASN A 214 -7.83 24.44 2.04
C ASN A 214 -7.50 22.98 2.38
N ILE A 215 -8.33 22.05 1.91
CA ILE A 215 -8.10 20.61 2.12
C ILE A 215 -7.00 20.15 1.18
N LYS A 216 -5.96 19.49 1.70
CA LYS A 216 -4.84 18.99 0.89
C LYS A 216 -5.22 17.70 0.16
N ILE A 217 -4.79 17.60 -1.10
CA ILE A 217 -4.79 16.32 -1.82
C ILE A 217 -3.73 15.40 -1.19
N LYS A 218 -4.03 14.09 -1.17
CA LYS A 218 -3.14 13.03 -0.70
C LYS A 218 -2.73 12.13 -1.86
N LEU A 219 -1.53 11.58 -1.76
CA LEU A 219 -1.08 10.53 -2.68
C LEU A 219 -2.02 9.33 -2.58
N GLY A 220 -2.38 8.77 -3.73
CA GLY A 220 -2.96 7.43 -3.79
C GLY A 220 -1.87 6.40 -3.55
N VAL A 221 -2.26 5.13 -3.51
CA VAL A 221 -1.30 4.03 -3.33
C VAL A 221 -0.34 3.95 -4.52
N SER A 222 -0.85 4.07 -5.74
CA SER A 222 -0.04 4.07 -6.97
C SER A 222 1.00 5.20 -6.93
N GLU A 223 0.55 6.44 -6.68
CA GLU A 223 1.47 7.59 -6.66
C GLU A 223 2.42 7.57 -5.45
N ARG A 224 2.01 6.99 -4.32
CA ARG A 224 2.91 6.83 -3.19
C ARG A 224 4.05 5.88 -3.53
N ILE A 225 3.76 4.79 -4.22
CA ILE A 225 4.75 3.84 -4.70
C ILE A 225 5.66 4.51 -5.73
N ASP A 226 5.13 5.24 -6.71
CA ASP A 226 5.92 6.03 -7.68
C ASP A 226 6.92 7.00 -6.99
N VAL A 227 6.60 7.50 -5.79
CA VAL A 227 7.46 8.43 -5.03
C VAL A 227 8.58 7.71 -4.27
N ILE A 228 8.42 6.43 -3.93
CA ILE A 228 9.40 5.68 -3.11
C ILE A 228 10.02 4.50 -3.85
N SER A 229 9.61 4.26 -5.10
CA SER A 229 10.15 3.20 -5.91
C SER A 229 11.62 3.47 -6.24
N THR A 230 12.37 2.38 -6.37
CA THR A 230 13.76 2.39 -6.81
C THR A 230 13.88 2.06 -8.31
N SER A 231 12.77 1.67 -8.94
CA SER A 231 12.65 1.41 -10.37
C SER A 231 11.29 1.90 -10.90
N ASP A 232 11.24 2.25 -12.19
CA ASP A 232 9.99 2.66 -12.86
C ASP A 232 9.07 1.44 -13.09
N GLU A 233 9.65 0.30 -13.44
CA GLU A 233 8.99 -0.98 -13.68
C GLU A 233 9.27 -1.99 -12.54
N PRO A 234 8.38 -2.96 -12.29
CA PRO A 234 8.62 -4.00 -11.29
C PRO A 234 9.84 -4.86 -11.65
N ILE A 235 10.66 -5.18 -10.66
CA ILE A 235 11.77 -6.11 -10.80
C ILE A 235 11.48 -7.32 -9.92
N HIS A 236 10.93 -8.38 -10.52
CA HIS A 236 10.57 -9.60 -9.81
C HIS A 236 11.82 -10.46 -9.55
N PRO A 237 12.14 -10.79 -8.28
CA PRO A 237 13.16 -11.78 -8.00
C PRO A 237 12.69 -13.18 -8.43
N ASN A 238 13.61 -14.07 -8.79
CA ASN A 238 13.29 -15.42 -9.30
C ASN A 238 12.41 -16.26 -8.35
N HIS A 239 12.42 -15.96 -7.05
CA HIS A 239 11.62 -16.65 -6.05
C HIS A 239 10.23 -16.04 -5.82
N ARG A 240 9.88 -14.95 -6.52
CA ARG A 240 8.59 -14.27 -6.34
C ARG A 240 7.47 -15.14 -6.94
N PRO A 241 6.47 -15.55 -6.16
CA PRO A 241 5.31 -16.23 -6.73
C PRO A 241 4.48 -15.27 -7.58
N PRO A 242 3.72 -15.79 -8.56
CA PRO A 242 2.73 -15.00 -9.27
C PRO A 242 1.68 -14.43 -8.31
N TYR A 243 1.08 -13.30 -8.73
CA TYR A 243 -0.09 -12.71 -8.09
C TYR A 243 -1.28 -12.76 -9.06
N ILE A 244 -2.39 -13.35 -8.64
CA ILE A 244 -3.64 -13.32 -9.41
C ILE A 244 -4.50 -12.18 -8.89
N ASN A 245 -4.79 -11.23 -9.79
CA ASN A 245 -5.77 -10.18 -9.55
C ASN A 245 -7.18 -10.78 -9.66
N ALA A 246 -7.79 -11.11 -8.52
CA ALA A 246 -9.19 -11.47 -8.42
C ALA A 246 -10.09 -10.25 -8.69
N VAL A 247 -11.27 -10.51 -9.26
CA VAL A 247 -12.31 -9.51 -9.58
C VAL A 247 -13.23 -9.29 -8.39
#